data_AF-A0A523GYB6-F1
#
_entry.id   AF-A0A523GYB6-F1
#
_cell.length_a   1.000
_cell.length_b   1.000
_cell.length_c   1.000
_cell.angle_alpha   90.00
_cell.angle_beta   90.00
_cell.angle_gamma   90.00
#
_symmetry.space_group_name_H-M   'P 1'
#
loop_
_entity.id
_entity.type
_entity.pdbx_description
1 polymer ?
#
loop_
_entity_poly.entity_id
_entity_poly.type
_entity_poly.pdbx_seq_one_letter_code
_entity_poly.pdbx_strand_id
1 'polypeptide(L)' 'MISTKPTSEPGVVTYDGPTLDELLQLCTNLDLISDIRHVSGRIKIRVQDEYFDLNNREAGILVRGLLLGSFALSTKV' A
#
# COMPACT_ATOMS: atom_id res chain seq x y z
N MET A 1 -19.36 1.82 -35.95
CA MET A 1 -19.53 1.54 -34.50
C MET A 1 -18.28 0.80 -34.04
N ILE A 2 -17.35 1.49 -33.38
CA ILE A 2 -16.10 0.88 -32.92
C ILE A 2 -16.36 0.30 -31.53
N SER A 3 -16.26 -1.03 -31.45
CA SER A 3 -16.36 -1.82 -30.24
C SER A 3 -15.10 -1.63 -29.40
N THR A 4 -15.21 -1.02 -28.22
CA THR A 4 -14.14 -0.96 -27.22
C THR A 4 -14.23 -2.20 -26.33
N LYS A 5 -13.70 -3.33 -26.79
CA LYS A 5 -13.26 -4.37 -25.86
C LYS A 5 -11.92 -3.93 -25.26
N PRO A 6 -11.72 -3.99 -23.94
CA PRO A 6 -10.39 -3.88 -23.38
C PRO A 6 -9.59 -5.12 -23.78
N THR A 7 -8.47 -4.90 -24.45
CA THR A 7 -7.48 -5.92 -24.81
C THR A 7 -6.62 -6.19 -23.58
N SER A 8 -6.84 -7.32 -22.90
CA SER A 8 -6.00 -7.74 -21.79
C SER A 8 -4.72 -8.41 -22.30
N GLU A 9 -3.68 -7.62 -22.55
CA GLU A 9 -2.31 -8.13 -22.51
C GLU A 9 -1.96 -8.51 -21.06
N PRO A 10 -1.07 -9.51 -20.81
CA PRO A 10 -0.63 -9.85 -19.46
C PRO A 10 0.32 -8.76 -18.95
N GLY A 11 -0.26 -7.64 -18.54
CA GLY A 11 0.43 -6.42 -18.12
C GLY A 11 -0.26 -5.85 -16.88
N VAL A 12 0.29 -6.19 -15.72
CA VAL A 12 0.22 -5.47 -14.44
C VAL A 12 -1.14 -4.87 -14.09
N VAL A 13 -1.90 -5.58 -13.26
CA VAL A 13 -3.05 -5.03 -12.54
C VAL A 13 -2.53 -3.93 -11.59
N THR A 14 -2.81 -2.68 -11.94
CA THR A 14 -2.54 -1.53 -11.07
C THR A 14 -3.62 -1.45 -9.99
N TYR A 15 -3.22 -1.57 -8.74
CA TYR A 15 -4.08 -1.28 -7.59
C TYR A 15 -3.86 0.17 -7.16
N ASP A 16 -4.95 0.95 -7.13
CA ASP A 16 -4.93 2.38 -6.79
C ASP A 16 -4.65 2.67 -5.31
N GLY A 17 -4.42 1.64 -4.48
CA GLY A 17 -4.05 1.77 -3.07
C GLY A 17 -3.42 0.50 -2.49
N PRO A 18 -3.13 0.48 -1.18
CA PRO A 18 -2.56 -0.69 -0.52
C PRO A 18 -3.58 -1.82 -0.43
N THR A 19 -3.13 -3.06 -0.61
CA THR A 19 -3.97 -4.25 -0.46
C THR A 19 -4.12 -4.61 1.02
N LEU A 20 -5.18 -5.36 1.35
CA LEU A 20 -5.36 -5.85 2.72
C LEU A 20 -4.18 -6.69 3.19
N ASP A 21 -3.63 -7.54 2.31
CA ASP A 21 -2.47 -8.40 2.64
C ASP A 21 -1.22 -7.58 2.94
N GLU A 22 -0.96 -6.53 2.15
CA GLU A 22 0.16 -5.61 2.39
C GLU A 22 0.01 -4.92 3.76
N LEU A 23 -1.21 -4.47 4.10
CA LEU A 23 -1.49 -3.84 5.39
C LEU A 23 -1.35 -4.83 6.55
N LEU A 24 -1.88 -6.05 6.42
CA LEU A 24 -1.77 -7.08 7.45
C LEU A 24 -0.31 -7.45 7.74
N GLN A 25 0.53 -7.53 6.70
CA GLN A 25 1.95 -7.80 6.85
C GLN A 25 2.65 -6.69 7.63
N LEU A 26 2.36 -5.42 7.31
CA LEU A 26 2.94 -4.27 8.01
C LEU A 26 2.43 -4.11 9.45
N CYS A 27 1.17 -4.42 9.71
CA CYS A 27 0.58 -4.32 11.06
C CYS A 27 0.99 -5.48 11.97
N THR A 28 0.97 -6.71 11.46
CA THR A 28 1.06 -7.91 12.32
C THR A 28 2.46 -8.49 12.35
N ASN A 29 3.14 -8.54 11.20
CA ASN A 29 4.42 -9.24 11.10
C ASN A 29 5.61 -8.32 11.35
N LEU A 30 5.46 -7.04 11.02
CA LEU A 30 6.54 -6.06 11.06
C LEU A 30 6.34 -4.97 12.12
N ASP A 31 5.15 -4.87 12.73
CA ASP A 31 4.79 -3.87 13.74
C ASP A 31 5.14 -2.42 13.30
N LEU A 32 5.03 -2.15 11.99
CA LEU A 32 5.37 -0.85 11.41
C LEU A 32 4.16 0.07 11.36
N ILE A 33 2.96 -0.47 11.15
CA ILE A 33 1.71 0.28 11.11
C ILE A 33 0.85 -0.11 12.32
N SER A 34 0.39 0.89 13.07
CA SER A 34 -0.40 0.67 14.30
C SER A 34 -1.84 1.16 14.23
N ASP A 35 -2.19 1.98 13.24
CA ASP A 35 -3.56 2.51 13.04
C ASP A 35 -3.79 2.85 11.56
N ILE A 36 -4.99 2.54 11.06
CA ILE A 36 -5.42 2.89 9.70
C ILE A 36 -6.88 3.35 9.76
N ARG A 37 -7.15 4.56 9.27
CA ARG A 37 -8.50 5.14 9.24
C ARG A 37 -8.80 5.76 7.88
N HIS A 38 -9.99 5.50 7.37
CA HIS A 38 -10.52 6.19 6.20
C HIS A 38 -11.38 7.36 6.67
N VAL A 39 -10.99 8.59 6.34
CA VAL A 39 -11.70 9.81 6.72
C VAL A 39 -11.84 10.71 5.50
N SER A 40 -13.07 11.00 5.10
CA SER A 40 -13.38 11.95 4.03
C SER A 40 -12.65 11.69 2.71
N GLY A 41 -12.53 10.43 2.30
CA GLY A 41 -11.85 10.04 1.05
C GLY A 41 -10.31 10.04 1.14
N ARG A 42 -9.75 10.27 2.33
CA ARG A 42 -8.32 10.14 2.62
C ARG A 42 -8.05 8.96 3.55
N ILE A 43 -6.86 8.42 3.46
CA ILE A 43 -6.34 7.35 4.31
C ILE A 43 -5.37 7.96 5.31
N LYS A 44 -5.69 7.84 6.59
CA LYS A 44 -4.78 8.16 7.70
C LYS A 44 -4.09 6.89 8.16
N ILE A 45 -2.77 6.86 8.08
CA ILE A 45 -1.94 5.72 8.49
C ILE A 45 -1.02 6.20 9.61
N ARG A 46 -0.98 5.48 10.74
CA ARG A 46 0.06 5.66 11.75
C ARG A 46 1.18 4.68 11.49
N VAL A 47 2.35 5.20 11.12
CA VAL A 47 3.58 4.42 11.00
C VAL A 47 4.43 4.74 12.22
N GLN A 48 4.64 3.77 13.10
CA GLN A 48 5.27 3.99 14.42
C GLN A 48 4.63 5.18 15.19
N ASP A 49 5.37 6.28 15.34
CA ASP A 49 4.94 7.48 16.07
C ASP A 49 4.46 8.62 15.16
N GLU A 50 4.43 8.42 13.85
CA GLU A 50 4.07 9.43 12.87
C GLU A 50 2.74 9.11 12.17
N TYR A 51 1.92 10.14 11.96
CA TYR A 51 0.67 10.05 11.20
C TYR A 51 0.83 10.63 9.80
N PHE A 52 0.40 9.87 8.80
CA PHE A 52 0.37 10.25 7.40
C PHE A 52 -1.09 10.39 6.94
N ASP A 53 -1.42 11.50 6.28
CA ASP A 53 -2.75 11.74 5.70
C ASP A 53 -2.66 11.74 4.17
N LEU A 54 -3.11 10.67 3.55
CA LEU A 54 -2.75 10.27 2.18
C LEU A 54 -4.00 10.07 1.31
N ASN A 55 -3.85 10.24 0.00
CA ASN A 55 -4.79 9.62 -0.94
C ASN A 55 -4.46 8.13 -1.17
N ASN A 56 -5.33 7.39 -1.87
CA ASN A 56 -5.12 5.95 -2.10
C ASN A 56 -3.76 5.66 -2.76
N ARG A 57 -3.37 6.45 -3.77
CA ARG A 57 -2.12 6.25 -4.51
C ARG A 57 -0.89 6.45 -3.61
N GLU A 58 -0.90 7.53 -2.82
CA GLU A 58 0.16 7.83 -1.85
C GLU A 58 0.26 6.77 -0.77
N ALA A 59 -0.87 6.27 -0.26
CA ALA A 59 -0.91 5.17 0.69
C ALA A 59 -0.31 3.89 0.11
N GLY A 60 -0.59 3.59 -1.17
CA GLY A 60 0.01 2.45 -1.87
C GLY A 60 1.53 2.57 -2.00
N ILE A 61 2.04 3.79 -2.29
CA ILE A 61 3.48 4.06 -2.34
C ILE A 61 4.12 3.87 -0.96
N LEU A 62 3.53 4.45 0.08
CA LEU A 62 4.04 4.34 1.45
C LEU A 62 4.14 2.88 1.89
N VAL A 63 3.05 2.13 1.78
CA VAL A 63 2.96 0.73 2.22
C VAL A 63 3.97 -0.15 1.49
N ARG A 64 4.08 -0.04 0.16
CA ARG A 64 5.07 -0.81 -0.60
C ARG A 64 6.51 -0.39 -0.30
N GLY A 65 6.74 0.90 -0.08
CA GLY A 65 8.03 1.41 0.38
C GLY A 65 8.46 0.82 1.71
N LEU A 66 7.54 0.72 2.68
CA LEU A 66 7.79 0.08 3.98
C LEU A 66 8.10 -1.42 3.84
N LEU A 67 7.34 -2.14 3.01
CA LEU A 67 7.59 -3.56 2.74
C LEU A 67 8.96 -3.79 2.10
N LEU A 68 9.32 -2.99 1.09
CA LEU A 68 10.63 -3.07 0.44
C LEU A 68 11.77 -2.72 1.41
N GLY A 69 11.60 -1.68 2.23
CA GLY A 69 12.58 -1.30 3.24
C GLY A 69 12.78 -2.40 4.28
N SER A 70 11.69 -3.02 4.74
CA SER A 70 11.75 -4.14 5.66
C SER A 70 12.42 -5.37 5.05
N PHE A 71 12.13 -5.68 3.80
CA PHE A 71 12.80 -6.76 3.08
C PHE A 71 14.30 -6.49 2.93
N ALA A 72 14.69 -5.28 2.51
CA ALA A 72 16.10 -4.92 2.38
C ALA A 72 16.84 -5.05 3.72
N LEU A 73 16.20 -4.69 4.84
CA LEU A 73 16.76 -4.84 6.18
C LEU A 73 16.96 -6.32 6.55
N SER A 74 16.01 -7.20 6.23
CA SER A 74 16.11 -8.63 6.54
C SER A 74 17.11 -9.39 5.67
N THR A 75 17.47 -8.87 4.49
CA THR A 75 18.45 -9.48 3.58
C THR A 75 19.90 -9.06 3.81
N LYS A 76 20.18 -8.12 4.72
CA LYS A 76 21.56 -7.66 5.04
C LYS A 76 22.37 -8.65 5.91
N VAL A 77 21.99 -9.93 5.91
CA VAL A 77 22.64 -11.01 6.68
C VAL A 77 23.81 -11.59 5.89
#